data_AF-A0A967T962-F1
#
_entry.id   AF-A0A967T962-F1
#
_cell.length_a   1.000
_cell.length_b   1.000
_cell.length_c   1.000
_cell.angle_alpha   90.00
_cell.angle_beta   90.00
_cell.angle_gamma   90.00
#
_symmetry.space_group_name_H-M   'P 1'
#
loop_
_entity.id
_entity.type
_entity.pdbx_description
1 polymer ?
#
loop_
_entity_poly.entity_id
_entity_poly.type
_entity_poly.pdbx_seq_one_letter_code
_entity_poly.pdbx_strand_id
1 'polypeptide(L)'
;MGPIATLSRLRFALLLCGAALVGACAEEPKPRSVPELLENPIVLEAVMVRCNANRTQTRYDAECVNARQAVSMLEAREDRERAKAFEAQSQRKREALRRTQTAAAEARRRAQEAERLREETAYLAQFGELPPSPEDDEAMAETESNVPGAVLPDPEEADESPATGGEATLPASDGGNAPTMSREESADLGAIREELQRRNDGSED
;
A
#
# COMPACT_ATOMS: atom_id res chain seq x y z
N MET A 1 74.86 -34.05 -48.52
CA MET A 1 73.71 -33.28 -47.95
C MET A 1 73.09 -34.15 -46.88
N GLY A 2 73.37 -33.83 -45.62
CA GLY A 2 73.45 -34.82 -44.53
C GLY A 2 72.14 -35.10 -43.78
N PRO A 3 72.09 -36.25 -43.06
CA PRO A 3 70.96 -36.72 -42.25
C PRO A 3 70.67 -35.88 -40.99
N ILE A 4 71.37 -34.76 -40.81
CA ILE A 4 71.24 -33.88 -39.63
C ILE A 4 69.94 -33.07 -39.70
N ALA A 5 69.45 -32.76 -40.91
CA ALA A 5 68.24 -31.96 -41.11
C ALA A 5 66.93 -32.70 -40.72
N THR A 6 66.90 -34.03 -40.83
CA THR A 6 65.71 -34.84 -40.51
C THR A 6 65.54 -35.03 -39.00
N LEU A 7 66.64 -35.17 -38.25
CA LEU A 7 66.65 -35.24 -36.79
C LEU A 7 66.17 -33.94 -36.12
N SER A 8 66.49 -32.78 -36.71
CA SER A 8 66.02 -31.48 -36.20
C SER A 8 64.51 -31.30 -36.39
N ARG A 9 63.95 -31.69 -37.53
CA ARG A 9 62.52 -31.61 -37.82
C ARG A 9 61.69 -32.52 -36.90
N LEU A 10 62.18 -33.73 -36.60
CA LEU A 10 61.50 -34.67 -35.71
C LEU A 10 61.44 -34.16 -34.26
N ARG A 11 62.53 -33.52 -33.79
CA ARG A 11 62.59 -32.91 -32.46
C ARG A 11 61.65 -31.72 -32.33
N PHE A 12 61.55 -30.86 -33.35
CA PHE A 12 60.61 -29.74 -33.36
C PHE A 12 59.14 -30.20 -33.35
N ALA A 13 58.80 -31.26 -34.10
CA ALA A 13 57.44 -31.81 -34.09
C ALA A 13 57.05 -32.39 -32.71
N LEU A 14 57.98 -33.09 -32.05
CA LEU A 14 57.79 -33.59 -30.69
C LEU A 14 57.65 -32.46 -29.66
N LEU A 15 58.41 -31.38 -29.80
CA LEU A 15 58.32 -30.20 -28.94
C LEU A 15 56.98 -29.46 -29.09
N LEU A 16 56.48 -29.32 -30.32
CA LEU A 16 55.18 -28.71 -30.59
C LEU A 16 54.01 -29.55 -30.08
N CYS A 17 54.03 -30.87 -30.28
CA CYS A 17 53.03 -31.78 -29.70
C CYS A 17 53.07 -31.79 -28.17
N GLY A 18 54.26 -31.75 -27.57
CA GLY A 18 54.43 -31.66 -26.12
C GLY A 18 53.88 -30.35 -25.55
N ALA A 19 54.15 -29.22 -26.20
CA ALA A 19 53.63 -27.91 -25.78
C ALA A 19 52.10 -27.82 -25.90
N ALA A 20 51.50 -28.42 -26.94
CA ALA A 20 50.05 -28.45 -27.11
C ALA A 20 49.33 -29.26 -26.02
N LEU A 21 49.95 -30.36 -25.53
CA LEU A 21 49.39 -31.17 -24.44
C LEU A 21 49.49 -30.48 -23.07
N VAL A 22 50.50 -29.63 -22.84
CA VAL A 22 50.66 -28.89 -21.58
C VAL A 22 49.72 -27.69 -21.49
N GLY A 23 49.38 -27.06 -22.62
CA GLY A 23 48.43 -25.94 -22.65
C GLY A 23 46.96 -26.31 -22.37
N ALA A 24 46.61 -27.60 -22.41
CA ALA A 24 45.26 -28.09 -22.13
C ALA A 24 44.98 -28.35 -20.63
N CYS A 25 46.00 -28.26 -19.77
CA CYS A 25 45.85 -28.25 -18.31
C CYS A 25 45.70 -26.82 -17.78
N ALA A 26 44.90 -25.99 -18.46
CA ALA A 26 44.56 -24.68 -17.92
C ALA A 26 43.62 -24.89 -16.72
N GLU A 27 44.01 -24.31 -15.59
CA GLU A 27 43.28 -24.22 -14.32
C GLU A 27 41.77 -24.16 -14.54
N GLU A 28 40.98 -25.00 -13.84
CA GLU A 28 39.53 -24.85 -13.85
C GLU A 28 39.18 -23.40 -13.49
N PRO A 29 38.37 -22.70 -14.31
CA PRO A 29 38.03 -21.32 -14.05
C PRO A 29 37.37 -21.23 -12.67
N LYS A 30 37.86 -20.30 -11.84
CA LYS A 30 37.36 -20.11 -10.48
C LYS A 30 35.83 -19.98 -10.52
N PRO A 31 35.10 -20.67 -9.63
CA PRO A 31 33.66 -20.56 -9.59
C PRO A 31 33.23 -19.11 -9.34
N ARG A 32 32.33 -18.61 -10.18
CA ARG A 32 31.78 -17.27 -10.03
C ARG A 32 31.04 -17.10 -8.72
N SER A 33 31.17 -15.91 -8.13
CA SER A 33 30.53 -15.56 -6.88
C SER A 33 29.09 -15.08 -7.08
N VAL A 34 28.25 -15.17 -6.04
CA VAL A 34 26.87 -14.65 -6.06
C VAL A 34 26.79 -13.18 -6.51
N PRO A 35 27.58 -12.22 -5.99
CA PRO A 35 27.48 -10.83 -6.45
C PRO A 35 27.84 -10.66 -7.92
N GLU A 36 28.83 -11.38 -8.44
CA GLU A 36 29.20 -11.34 -9.86
C GLU A 36 28.05 -11.83 -10.77
N LEU A 37 27.31 -12.85 -10.32
CA LEU A 37 26.14 -13.36 -11.02
C LEU A 37 24.95 -12.40 -10.95
N LEU A 38 24.78 -11.68 -9.84
CA LEU A 38 23.74 -10.66 -9.70
C LEU A 38 24.01 -9.42 -10.57
N GLU A 39 25.28 -9.10 -10.83
CA GLU A 39 25.68 -7.97 -11.69
C GLU A 39 25.40 -8.24 -13.17
N ASN A 40 25.38 -9.50 -13.61
CA ASN A 40 25.19 -9.88 -15.01
C ASN A 40 24.09 -10.95 -15.18
N PRO A 41 22.82 -10.56 -15.44
CA PRO A 41 21.71 -11.51 -15.52
C PRO A 41 21.85 -12.49 -16.68
N ILE A 42 22.43 -12.08 -17.82
CA ILE A 42 22.69 -12.96 -18.97
C ILE A 42 23.61 -14.12 -18.59
N VAL A 43 24.63 -13.84 -17.77
CA VAL A 43 25.56 -14.86 -17.29
C VAL A 43 24.86 -15.79 -16.30
N LEU A 44 24.06 -15.24 -15.39
CA LEU A 44 23.28 -16.02 -14.43
C LEU A 44 22.34 -17.00 -15.14
N GLU A 45 21.62 -16.54 -16.17
CA GLU A 45 20.74 -17.39 -16.97
C GLU A 45 21.51 -18.51 -17.68
N ALA A 46 22.65 -18.19 -18.32
CA ALA A 46 23.49 -19.18 -18.98
C ALA A 46 24.01 -20.25 -18.00
N VAL A 47 24.45 -19.85 -16.80
CA VAL A 47 24.87 -20.77 -15.74
C VAL A 47 23.68 -21.61 -15.28
N MET A 48 22.52 -21.01 -15.05
CA MET A 48 21.31 -21.73 -14.63
C MET A 48 20.86 -22.78 -15.66
N VAL A 49 20.93 -22.47 -16.96
CA VAL A 49 20.64 -23.44 -18.03
C VAL A 49 21.58 -24.64 -17.94
N ARG A 50 22.89 -24.39 -17.79
CA ARG A 50 23.89 -25.46 -17.63
C ARG A 50 23.65 -26.29 -16.37
N CYS A 51 23.35 -25.62 -15.24
CA CYS A 51 23.07 -26.27 -13.97
C CYS A 51 21.81 -27.14 -14.03
N ASN A 52 20.81 -26.75 -14.83
CA ASN A 52 19.56 -27.48 -14.99
C ASN A 52 19.69 -28.69 -15.93
N ALA A 53 20.64 -28.69 -16.87
CA ALA A 53 20.86 -29.80 -17.79
C ALA A 53 21.16 -31.13 -17.08
N ASN A 54 21.88 -31.11 -15.94
CA ASN A 54 22.17 -32.29 -15.12
C ASN A 54 22.15 -31.98 -13.63
N ARG A 55 20.96 -31.68 -13.10
CA ARG A 55 20.76 -31.22 -11.72
C ARG A 55 21.34 -32.14 -10.63
N THR A 56 21.35 -33.46 -10.87
CA THR A 56 21.87 -34.44 -9.91
C THR A 56 23.38 -34.33 -9.74
N GLN A 57 24.12 -34.10 -10.84
CA GLN A 57 25.58 -33.96 -10.81
C GLN A 57 25.99 -32.56 -10.32
N THR A 58 25.25 -31.52 -10.71
CA THR A 58 25.53 -30.11 -10.37
C THR A 58 24.94 -29.67 -9.04
N ARG A 59 24.45 -30.60 -8.22
CA ARG A 59 23.80 -30.28 -6.94
C ARG A 59 24.74 -29.55 -5.97
N TYR A 60 26.01 -29.94 -5.96
CA TYR A 60 27.04 -29.43 -5.05
C TYR A 60 28.12 -28.63 -5.77
N ASP A 61 27.97 -28.40 -7.07
CA ASP A 61 28.85 -27.49 -7.82
C ASP A 61 28.69 -26.07 -7.26
N ALA A 62 29.82 -25.46 -6.89
CA ALA A 62 29.85 -24.15 -6.27
C ALA A 62 29.21 -23.08 -7.17
N GLU A 63 29.42 -23.14 -8.49
CA GLU A 63 28.80 -22.19 -9.42
C GLU A 63 27.27 -22.34 -9.43
N CYS A 64 26.78 -23.58 -9.41
CA CYS A 64 25.36 -23.86 -9.43
C CYS A 64 24.67 -23.58 -8.09
N VAL A 65 25.36 -23.71 -6.96
CA VAL A 65 24.85 -23.28 -5.66
C VAL A 65 24.75 -21.76 -5.62
N ASN A 66 25.81 -21.05 -6.06
CA ASN A 66 25.82 -19.59 -6.11
C ASN A 66 24.75 -19.03 -7.06
N ALA A 67 24.55 -19.65 -8.22
CA ALA A 67 23.51 -19.25 -9.17
C ALA A 67 22.10 -19.40 -8.61
N ARG A 68 21.80 -20.54 -7.95
CA ARG A 68 20.50 -20.72 -7.29
C ARG A 68 20.28 -19.72 -6.16
N GLN A 69 21.32 -19.41 -5.39
CA GLN A 69 21.26 -18.38 -4.36
C GLN A 69 21.01 -16.99 -4.97
N ALA A 70 21.66 -16.65 -6.09
CA ALA A 70 21.42 -15.40 -6.79
C ALA A 70 19.98 -15.28 -7.28
N VAL A 71 19.41 -16.34 -7.88
CA VAL A 71 17.99 -16.37 -8.29
C VAL A 71 17.07 -16.15 -7.08
N SER A 72 17.30 -16.86 -5.98
CA SER A 72 16.51 -16.69 -4.76
C SER A 72 16.57 -15.26 -4.21
N MET A 73 17.72 -14.59 -4.31
CA MET A 73 17.86 -13.18 -3.91
C MET A 73 17.10 -12.22 -4.84
N LEU A 74 17.06 -12.50 -6.14
CA LEU A 74 16.30 -11.71 -7.12
C LEU A 74 14.80 -11.84 -6.87
N GLU A 75 14.30 -13.07 -6.74
CA GLU A 75 12.89 -13.34 -6.41
C GLU A 75 12.48 -12.63 -5.11
N ALA A 76 13.30 -12.73 -4.06
CA ALA A 76 13.06 -12.04 -2.80
C ALA A 76 13.12 -10.51 -2.91
N ARG A 77 13.87 -9.95 -3.88
CA ARG A 77 13.85 -8.50 -4.15
C ARG A 77 12.56 -8.12 -4.87
N GLU A 78 12.18 -8.83 -5.91
CA GLU A 78 10.95 -8.58 -6.68
C GLU A 78 9.70 -8.67 -5.80
N ASP A 79 9.63 -9.66 -4.92
CA ASP A 79 8.52 -9.81 -3.97
C ASP A 79 8.41 -8.61 -3.02
N ARG A 80 9.55 -8.11 -2.52
CA ARG A 80 9.60 -6.92 -1.67
C ARG A 80 9.16 -5.67 -2.43
N GLU A 81 9.55 -5.52 -3.69
CA GLU A 81 9.14 -4.40 -4.54
C GLU A 81 7.64 -4.44 -4.83
N ARG A 82 7.11 -5.62 -5.12
CA ARG A 82 5.68 -5.84 -5.33
C ARG A 82 4.87 -5.53 -4.07
N ALA A 83 5.32 -5.98 -2.91
CA ALA A 83 4.68 -5.66 -1.62
C ALA A 83 4.65 -4.15 -1.36
N LYS A 84 5.77 -3.44 -1.58
CA LYS A 84 5.85 -1.98 -1.45
C LYS A 84 4.90 -1.27 -2.42
N ALA A 85 4.79 -1.74 -3.66
CA ALA A 85 3.88 -1.16 -4.65
C ALA A 85 2.42 -1.29 -4.22
N PHE A 86 2.00 -2.48 -3.74
CA PHE A 86 0.66 -2.69 -3.24
C PHE A 86 0.36 -1.87 -1.98
N GLU A 87 1.32 -1.75 -1.08
CA GLU A 87 1.16 -0.90 0.10
C GLU A 87 0.97 0.57 -0.29
N ALA A 88 1.80 1.09 -1.19
CA ALA A 88 1.67 2.46 -1.69
C ALA A 88 0.34 2.73 -2.40
N GLN A 89 -0.20 1.74 -3.13
CA GLN A 89 -1.53 1.84 -3.74
C GLN A 89 -2.64 1.83 -2.69
N SER A 90 -2.53 0.97 -1.68
CA SER A 90 -3.48 0.88 -0.57
C SER A 90 -3.52 2.18 0.24
N GLN A 91 -2.35 2.75 0.54
CA GLN A 91 -2.23 4.04 1.22
C GLN A 91 -2.89 5.16 0.39
N ARG A 92 -2.58 5.26 -0.91
CA ARG A 92 -3.23 6.23 -1.82
C ARG A 92 -4.75 6.10 -1.84
N LYS A 93 -5.28 4.88 -1.89
CA LYS A 93 -6.73 4.63 -1.85
C LYS A 93 -7.35 5.05 -0.51
N ARG A 94 -6.70 4.72 0.61
CA ARG A 94 -7.17 5.13 1.95
C ARG A 94 -7.18 6.64 2.11
N GLU A 95 -6.15 7.33 1.62
CA GLU A 95 -6.10 8.79 1.64
C GLU A 95 -7.18 9.42 0.78
N ALA A 96 -7.39 8.92 -0.43
CA ALA A 96 -8.48 9.38 -1.30
C ALA A 96 -9.84 9.22 -0.61
N LEU A 97 -10.10 8.07 0.01
CA LEU A 97 -11.33 7.84 0.77
C LEU A 97 -11.47 8.83 1.93
N ARG A 98 -10.42 9.04 2.72
CA ARG A 98 -10.45 10.05 3.80
C ARG A 98 -10.79 11.43 3.28
N ARG A 99 -10.15 11.89 2.19
CA ARG A 99 -10.42 13.20 1.58
C ARG A 99 -11.88 13.33 1.13
N THR A 100 -12.43 12.29 0.50
CA THR A 100 -13.85 12.32 0.08
C THR A 100 -14.80 12.35 1.27
N GLN A 101 -14.51 11.59 2.33
CA GLN A 101 -15.33 11.56 3.53
C GLN A 101 -15.29 12.90 4.27
N THR A 102 -14.11 13.52 4.41
CA THR A 102 -13.97 14.83 5.04
C THR A 102 -14.70 15.90 4.23
N ALA A 103 -14.56 15.90 2.91
CA ALA A 103 -15.26 16.85 2.04
C ALA A 103 -16.78 16.68 2.11
N ALA A 104 -17.28 15.43 2.13
CA ALA A 104 -18.70 15.15 2.27
C ALA A 104 -19.25 15.57 3.64
N ALA A 105 -18.51 15.33 4.72
CA ALA A 105 -18.90 15.76 6.06
C ALA A 105 -18.95 17.28 6.17
N GLU A 106 -17.96 17.99 5.61
CA GLU A 106 -17.94 19.44 5.58
C GLU A 106 -19.07 20.02 4.72
N ALA A 107 -19.36 19.42 3.56
CA ALA A 107 -20.48 19.83 2.72
C ALA A 107 -21.83 19.70 3.44
N ARG A 108 -22.03 18.61 4.21
CA ARG A 108 -23.22 18.43 5.05
C ARG A 108 -23.33 19.50 6.12
N ARG A 109 -22.23 19.80 6.82
CA ARG A 109 -22.20 20.89 7.82
C ARG A 109 -22.58 22.23 7.21
N ARG A 110 -21.98 22.60 6.07
CA ARG A 110 -22.29 23.85 5.37
C ARG A 110 -23.74 23.91 4.90
N ALA A 111 -24.31 22.79 4.46
CA ALA A 111 -25.72 22.72 4.07
C ALA A 111 -26.65 22.96 5.27
N GLN A 112 -26.39 22.32 6.41
CA GLN A 112 -27.16 22.52 7.65
C GLN A 112 -27.06 23.97 8.17
N GLU A 113 -25.86 24.55 8.15
CA GLU A 113 -25.65 25.95 8.54
C GLU A 113 -26.39 26.91 7.59
N ALA A 114 -26.38 26.64 6.28
CA ALA A 114 -27.14 27.43 5.31
C ALA A 114 -28.66 27.28 5.45
N GLU A 115 -29.15 26.09 5.80
CA GLU A 115 -30.57 25.86 6.09
C GLU A 115 -31.02 26.62 7.35
N ARG A 116 -30.25 26.53 8.43
CA ARG A 116 -30.50 27.31 9.65
C ARG A 116 -30.56 28.82 9.38
N LEU A 117 -29.62 29.36 8.60
CA LEU A 117 -29.65 30.77 8.24
C LEU A 117 -30.89 31.14 7.39
N ARG A 118 -31.34 30.24 6.51
CA ARG A 118 -32.59 30.44 5.74
C ARG A 118 -33.82 30.42 6.65
N GLU A 119 -33.86 29.51 7.62
CA GLU A 119 -34.94 29.47 8.62
C GLU A 119 -34.95 30.71 9.50
N GLU A 120 -33.79 31.13 10.01
CA GLU A 120 -33.64 32.33 10.85
C GLU A 120 -34.06 33.59 10.07
N THR A 121 -33.65 33.72 8.80
CA THR A 121 -34.08 34.85 7.95
C THR A 121 -35.57 34.79 7.61
N ALA A 122 -36.13 33.61 7.34
CA ALA A 122 -37.56 33.44 7.12
C ALA A 122 -38.39 33.77 8.38
N TYR A 123 -37.90 33.36 9.55
CA TYR A 123 -38.50 33.69 10.84
C TYR A 123 -38.50 35.21 11.07
N LEU A 124 -37.36 35.88 10.89
CA LEU A 124 -37.29 37.34 11.02
C LEU A 124 -38.20 38.07 10.01
N ALA A 125 -38.28 37.58 8.77
CA ALA A 125 -39.18 38.14 7.76
C ALA A 125 -40.66 37.99 8.13
N GLN A 126 -41.05 36.93 8.86
CA GLN A 126 -42.42 36.74 9.34
C GLN A 126 -42.84 37.80 10.36
N PHE A 127 -41.91 38.31 11.18
CA PHE A 127 -42.22 39.30 12.21
C PHE A 127 -42.29 40.74 11.69
N GLY A 128 -41.99 40.98 10.40
CA GLY A 128 -42.12 42.29 9.78
C GLY A 128 -41.21 43.36 10.37
N GLU A 129 -41.13 44.50 9.70
CA GLU A 129 -40.39 45.68 10.13
C GLU A 129 -40.60 46.09 11.59
N LEU A 130 -39.57 46.78 12.10
CA LEU A 130 -39.53 47.53 13.35
C LEU A 130 -40.91 48.16 13.66
N PRO A 131 -41.44 48.03 14.90
CA PRO A 131 -42.61 48.79 15.29
C PRO A 131 -42.36 50.28 14.97
N PRO A 132 -43.36 51.02 14.48
CA PRO A 132 -43.16 52.40 14.08
C PRO A 132 -42.48 53.17 15.21
N SER A 133 -41.44 53.92 14.84
CA SER A 133 -40.75 54.85 15.72
C SER A 133 -41.79 55.70 16.48
N PRO A 134 -41.67 55.86 17.81
CA PRO A 134 -42.52 56.76 18.58
C PRO A 134 -42.12 58.22 18.32
N GLU A 135 -42.24 58.68 17.07
CA GLU A 135 -42.16 60.11 16.74
C GLU A 135 -43.53 60.78 16.61
N ASP A 136 -44.63 60.03 16.82
CA ASP A 136 -45.97 60.58 17.00
C ASP A 136 -46.60 59.98 18.26
N ASP A 137 -46.10 60.37 19.44
CA ASP A 137 -46.86 60.57 20.67
C ASP A 137 -45.88 61.02 21.76
N GLU A 138 -45.60 62.31 21.78
CA GLU A 138 -45.24 62.97 23.02
C GLU A 138 -46.38 62.77 24.02
N ALA A 139 -46.24 61.82 24.95
CA ALA A 139 -46.33 62.08 26.38
C ALA A 139 -46.44 60.78 27.21
N MET A 140 -45.76 60.83 28.36
CA MET A 140 -46.03 60.11 29.62
C MET A 140 -45.16 58.89 29.96
N ALA A 141 -44.32 59.15 30.97
CA ALA A 141 -43.97 58.31 32.11
C ALA A 141 -43.02 57.13 31.85
N GLU A 142 -41.75 57.26 32.21
CA GLU A 142 -41.17 56.94 33.53
C GLU A 142 -41.32 55.46 33.95
N THR A 143 -40.14 54.86 34.15
CA THR A 143 -39.84 53.73 35.03
C THR A 143 -40.51 52.39 34.74
N GLU A 144 -39.71 51.42 34.29
CA GLU A 144 -39.45 50.22 35.11
C GLU A 144 -38.27 49.40 34.57
N SER A 145 -37.24 49.34 35.41
CA SER A 145 -36.10 48.44 35.32
C SER A 145 -36.57 47.00 35.50
N ASN A 146 -36.71 46.24 34.42
CA ASN A 146 -36.83 44.79 34.47
C ASN A 146 -35.49 44.15 34.07
N VAL A 147 -34.61 43.96 35.05
CA VAL A 147 -33.44 43.08 34.95
C VAL A 147 -33.89 41.68 35.36
N PRO A 148 -33.80 40.65 34.49
CA PRO A 148 -34.08 39.28 34.91
C PRO A 148 -33.01 38.85 35.92
N GLY A 149 -33.43 38.58 37.16
CA GLY A 149 -32.57 38.00 38.18
C GLY A 149 -32.10 36.61 37.74
N ALA A 150 -30.82 36.50 37.38
CA ALA A 150 -30.16 35.22 37.20
C ALA A 150 -30.04 34.55 38.58
N VAL A 151 -30.88 33.54 38.82
CA VAL A 151 -30.75 32.63 39.96
C VAL A 151 -29.55 31.71 39.68
N LEU A 152 -28.41 31.97 40.31
CA LEU A 152 -27.32 31.01 40.42
C LEU A 152 -27.73 29.96 41.48
N PRO A 153 -27.71 28.65 41.18
CA PRO A 153 -27.68 27.64 42.23
C PRO A 153 -26.26 27.53 42.82
N ASP A 154 -26.19 27.50 44.16
CA ASP A 154 -24.98 27.32 44.97
C ASP A 154 -24.31 25.95 44.73
N PRO A 155 -22.96 25.87 44.76
CA PRO A 155 -22.23 24.62 44.77
C PRO A 155 -21.85 24.25 46.21
N GLU A 156 -22.64 23.37 46.84
CA GLU A 156 -22.21 22.73 48.09
C GLU A 156 -22.22 21.20 47.98
N GLU A 157 -21.02 20.69 48.23
CA GLU A 157 -20.69 19.45 48.94
C GLU A 157 -20.54 18.19 48.09
N ALA A 158 -19.25 17.89 47.86
CA ALA A 158 -18.76 16.55 47.61
C ALA A 158 -19.16 15.62 48.75
N ASP A 159 -19.61 14.42 48.43
CA ASP A 159 -19.54 13.32 49.36
C ASP A 159 -19.13 12.03 48.65
N GLU A 160 -18.31 11.28 49.36
CA GLU A 160 -17.45 10.22 48.88
C GLU A 160 -18.21 8.92 48.53
N SER A 161 -17.56 8.10 47.70
CA SER A 161 -18.00 6.74 47.36
C SER A 161 -18.08 5.82 48.61
N PRO A 162 -18.75 4.66 48.49
CA PRO A 162 -17.91 3.46 48.36
C PRO A 162 -18.42 2.40 47.37
N ALA A 163 -17.45 1.64 46.88
CA ALA A 163 -17.55 0.53 45.94
C ALA A 163 -18.39 -0.65 46.46
N THR A 164 -18.98 -1.42 45.55
CA THR A 164 -19.15 -2.88 45.72
C THR A 164 -19.28 -3.57 44.37
N GLY A 165 -18.53 -4.66 44.22
CA GLY A 165 -18.27 -5.37 42.98
C GLY A 165 -19.47 -6.09 42.35
N GLY A 166 -19.36 -6.27 41.04
CA GLY A 166 -20.24 -7.09 40.22
C GLY A 166 -19.43 -7.62 39.02
N GLU A 167 -18.77 -8.74 39.29
CA GLU A 167 -18.49 -9.87 38.41
C GLU A 167 -18.66 -9.72 36.88
N ALA A 168 -17.60 -10.15 36.21
CA ALA A 168 -17.46 -10.42 34.79
C ALA A 168 -18.72 -10.86 34.04
N THR A 169 -19.03 -10.17 32.95
CA THR A 169 -19.34 -10.85 31.68
C THR A 169 -18.86 -9.96 30.54
N LEU A 170 -17.70 -10.30 29.97
CA LEU A 170 -17.32 -9.80 28.65
C LEU A 170 -18.32 -10.40 27.66
N PRO A 171 -19.10 -9.63 26.88
CA PRO A 171 -19.62 -10.19 25.66
C PRO A 171 -18.41 -10.42 24.75
N ALA A 172 -18.12 -11.69 24.50
CA ALA A 172 -17.33 -12.09 23.34
C ALA A 172 -18.10 -11.64 22.10
N SER A 173 -17.93 -10.37 21.72
CA SER A 173 -18.35 -9.87 20.43
C SER A 173 -17.17 -10.11 19.52
N ASP A 174 -17.23 -11.23 18.79
CA ASP A 174 -16.55 -11.46 17.52
C ASP A 174 -16.88 -10.28 16.59
N GLY A 175 -16.17 -9.17 16.79
CA GLY A 175 -16.23 -7.95 15.99
C GLY A 175 -15.47 -8.12 14.69
N GLY A 176 -15.70 -9.23 14.00
CA GLY A 176 -15.45 -9.31 12.58
C GLY A 176 -16.39 -8.31 11.92
N ASN A 177 -15.90 -7.11 11.64
CA ASN A 177 -16.55 -6.13 10.76
C ASN A 177 -16.51 -6.60 9.29
N ALA A 178 -16.75 -7.90 9.06
CA ALA A 178 -17.07 -8.42 7.76
C ALA A 178 -18.55 -8.08 7.51
N PRO A 179 -18.89 -7.40 6.41
CA PRO A 179 -20.29 -7.15 6.09
C PRO A 179 -20.98 -8.51 5.99
N THR A 180 -21.98 -8.75 6.83
CA THR A 180 -22.91 -9.87 6.65
C THR A 180 -23.74 -9.52 5.41
N MET A 181 -23.20 -9.87 4.25
CA MET A 181 -23.97 -9.88 3.01
C MET A 181 -25.08 -10.89 3.22
N SER A 182 -26.28 -10.38 3.51
CA SER A 182 -27.51 -11.10 3.21
C SER A 182 -27.35 -11.67 1.80
N ARG A 183 -27.40 -12.99 1.69
CA ARG A 183 -27.33 -13.74 0.44
C ARG A 183 -28.61 -13.46 -0.35
N GLU A 184 -28.69 -12.27 -0.91
CA GLU A 184 -29.51 -12.02 -2.09
C GLU A 184 -28.73 -12.56 -3.29
N GLU A 185 -29.49 -13.25 -4.14
CA GLU A 185 -29.18 -14.01 -5.35
C GLU A 185 -27.75 -13.90 -5.89
N SER A 186 -27.21 -15.05 -6.29
CA SER A 186 -25.98 -15.21 -7.07
C SER A 186 -25.86 -14.12 -8.14
N ALA A 187 -25.15 -13.03 -7.80
CA ALA A 187 -24.71 -12.07 -8.78
C ALA A 187 -23.88 -12.86 -9.78
N ASP A 188 -24.39 -12.96 -11.01
CA ASP A 188 -23.76 -13.72 -12.06
C ASP A 188 -22.38 -13.11 -12.31
N LEU A 189 -21.36 -13.76 -11.75
CA LEU A 189 -19.97 -13.32 -11.86
C LEU A 189 -19.52 -13.26 -13.33
N GLY A 190 -20.22 -13.98 -14.22
CA GLY A 190 -20.07 -13.88 -15.67
C GLY A 190 -20.45 -12.50 -16.18
N ALA A 191 -21.63 -11.99 -15.83
CA ALA A 191 -22.10 -10.66 -16.24
C ALA A 191 -21.18 -9.54 -15.75
N ILE A 192 -20.66 -9.65 -14.52
CA ILE A 192 -19.70 -8.68 -13.96
C ILE A 192 -18.36 -8.73 -14.73
N ARG A 193 -17.88 -9.92 -15.08
CA ARG A 193 -16.64 -10.09 -15.85
C ARG A 193 -16.78 -9.51 -17.26
N GLU A 194 -17.91 -9.75 -17.91
CA GLU A 194 -18.19 -9.28 -19.26
C GLU A 194 -18.36 -7.75 -19.32
N GLU A 195 -18.97 -7.14 -18.30
CA GLU A 195 -19.07 -5.68 -18.16
C GLU A 195 -17.70 -5.03 -17.98
N LEU A 196 -16.83 -5.61 -17.16
CA LEU A 196 -15.48 -5.09 -16.93
C LEU A 196 -14.62 -5.18 -18.20
N GLN A 197 -14.74 -6.28 -18.94
CA GLN A 197 -14.00 -6.48 -20.18
C GLN A 197 -14.43 -5.46 -21.26
N ARG A 198 -15.75 -5.26 -21.43
CA ARG A 198 -16.29 -4.25 -22.36
C ARG A 198 -15.78 -2.83 -22.07
N ARG A 199 -15.65 -2.46 -20.79
CA ARG A 199 -15.15 -1.14 -20.38
C ARG A 199 -13.65 -0.97 -20.63
N ASN A 200 -12.90 -2.06 -20.57
CA ASN A 200 -11.46 -2.04 -20.80
C ASN A 200 -11.17 -1.88 -22.31
N ASP A 201 -11.87 -2.66 -23.14
CA ASP A 201 -11.71 -2.63 -24.59
C ASP A 201 -12.28 -1.35 -25.24
N GLY A 202 -13.29 -0.73 -24.61
CA GLY A 202 -13.88 0.54 -25.07
C GLY A 202 -13.13 1.81 -24.64
N SER A 203 -11.95 1.68 -24.00
CA SER A 203 -11.13 2.80 -23.53
C SER A 203 -9.87 3.04 -24.36
N GLU A 204 -9.71 2.31 -25.47
CA GLU A 204 -8.55 2.37 -26.37
C GLU A 204 -8.79 3.19 -27.66
N ASP A 205 -9.94 3.88 -27.79
CA ASP A 205 -10.22 4.89 -28.82
C ASP A 205 -10.16 6.32 -28.25
#